data_AF-A0A9D8Y108-F1
#
_entry.id   AF-A0A9D8Y108-F1
#
_cell.length_a   1.000
_cell.length_b   1.000
_cell.length_c   1.000
_cell.angle_alpha   90.00
_cell.angle_beta   90.00
_cell.angle_gamma   90.00
#
_symmetry.space_group_name_H-M   'P 1'
#
loop_
_entity.id
_entity.type
_entity.pdbx_description
1 polymer ?
#
loop_
_entity_poly.entity_id
_entity_poly.type
_entity_poly.pdbx_seq_one_letter_code
_entity_poly.pdbx_strand_id
1 'polypeptide(L)'
;GFAIADIISPGTTSLQGTIAAYQNSDDWVVALKNYLWGNIDHAKQFLSSTIPEIKPVPSQATYLMWLDCSALLASSKGKTSRDLANYLEEDTGLILLSGDKFRGNGRMFLRMNVACPRSELDDALGRLQKGVSDFQSGLAPASKRQEEQASTQKAAPAN
;
A
#
# COMPACT_ATOMS: atom_id res chain seq x y z
N GLY A 1 9.63 30.34 25.70
CA GLY A 1 8.51 30.36 24.75
C GLY A 1 9.10 30.41 23.35
N PHE A 2 8.63 29.56 22.43
CA PHE A 2 9.03 29.65 21.03
C PHE A 2 8.63 31.02 20.48
N ALA A 3 9.58 31.75 19.91
CA ALA A 3 9.30 33.05 19.32
C ALA A 3 8.43 32.83 18.08
N ILE A 4 7.32 33.55 17.98
CA ILE A 4 6.46 33.64 16.80
C ILE A 4 7.23 33.85 15.49
N ALA A 5 8.41 34.47 15.53
CA ALA A 5 9.30 34.64 14.38
C ALA A 5 9.77 33.32 13.73
N ASP A 6 9.98 32.26 14.53
CA ASP A 6 10.42 30.95 14.01
C ASP A 6 9.31 30.18 13.30
N ILE A 7 8.04 30.55 13.53
CA ILE A 7 6.86 29.97 12.86
C ILE A 7 6.60 30.69 11.52
N ILE A 8 7.01 31.95 11.40
CA ILE A 8 6.71 32.81 10.24
C ILE A 8 7.84 32.76 9.20
N SER A 9 9.06 32.40 9.60
CA SER A 9 10.21 32.29 8.69
C SER A 9 10.22 30.93 7.99
N PRO A 10 10.00 30.85 6.65
CA PRO A 10 10.14 29.58 5.95
C PRO A 10 11.60 29.13 6.04
N GLY A 11 11.81 27.82 6.24
CA GLY A 11 13.14 27.24 6.19
C GLY A 11 13.85 27.66 4.90
N THR A 12 15.08 28.18 5.02
CA THR A 12 15.78 28.84 3.90
C THR A 12 15.92 27.92 2.68
N THR A 13 16.09 26.62 2.89
CA THR A 13 16.17 25.61 1.83
C THR A 13 14.82 25.27 1.21
N SER A 14 13.72 25.29 1.99
CA SER A 14 12.36 25.02 1.49
C SER A 14 11.90 26.07 0.48
N LEU A 15 12.24 27.35 0.73
CA LEU A 15 11.94 28.43 -0.20
C LEU A 15 12.68 28.23 -1.53
N GLN A 16 14.00 27.96 -1.48
CA GLN A 16 14.80 27.75 -2.68
C GLN A 16 14.36 26.50 -3.45
N GLY A 17 14.05 25.41 -2.76
CA GLY A 17 13.52 24.19 -3.39
C GLY A 17 12.19 24.43 -4.09
N THR A 18 11.29 25.22 -3.48
CA THR A 18 10.00 25.58 -4.09
C THR A 18 10.19 26.45 -5.34
N ILE A 19 11.07 27.45 -5.28
CA ILE A 19 11.39 28.30 -6.43
C ILE A 19 11.94 27.45 -7.58
N ALA A 20 12.93 26.59 -7.31
CA ALA A 20 13.50 25.70 -8.33
C ALA A 20 12.45 24.74 -8.91
N ALA A 21 11.56 24.19 -8.08
CA ALA A 21 10.49 23.32 -8.54
C ALA A 21 9.52 24.02 -9.51
N TYR A 22 9.18 25.29 -9.28
CA TYR A 22 8.30 26.05 -10.17
C TYR A 22 8.99 26.59 -11.42
N GLN A 23 10.29 26.85 -11.37
CA GLN A 23 11.01 27.50 -12.47
C GLN A 23 11.77 26.53 -13.39
N ASN A 24 12.20 25.38 -12.85
CA ASN A 24 13.21 24.55 -13.50
C ASN A 24 12.84 23.05 -13.62
N SER A 25 11.66 22.63 -13.13
CA SER A 25 11.30 21.20 -13.04
C SER A 25 10.19 20.75 -14.00
N ASP A 26 9.84 21.56 -15.00
CA ASP A 26 8.75 21.26 -15.95
C ASP A 26 8.96 19.92 -16.68
N ASP A 27 10.14 19.71 -17.26
CA ASP A 27 10.46 18.47 -17.97
C ASP A 27 10.44 17.26 -17.01
N TRP A 28 10.95 17.45 -15.80
CA TRP A 28 10.98 16.41 -14.78
C TRP A 28 9.57 16.02 -14.34
N VAL A 29 8.67 16.99 -14.09
CA VAL A 29 7.31 16.68 -13.64
C VAL A 29 6.48 16.03 -14.75
N VAL A 30 6.71 16.40 -16.01
CA VAL A 30 6.08 15.72 -17.16
C VAL A 30 6.57 14.27 -17.23
N ALA A 31 7.88 14.03 -17.15
CA ALA A 31 8.45 12.68 -17.15
C ALA A 31 7.93 11.85 -15.96
N LEU A 32 7.88 12.43 -14.76
CA LEU A 32 7.35 11.78 -13.56
C LEU A 32 5.87 11.41 -13.74
N LYS A 33 5.03 12.32 -14.25
CA LYS A 33 3.61 12.02 -14.49
C LYS A 33 3.43 10.85 -15.46
N ASN A 34 4.21 10.82 -16.54
CA ASN A 34 4.17 9.70 -17.49
C ASN A 34 4.60 8.39 -16.82
N TYR A 35 5.65 8.41 -16.00
CA TYR A 35 6.11 7.24 -15.26
C TYR A 35 5.04 6.72 -14.28
N LEU A 36 4.43 7.62 -13.50
CA LEU A 36 3.36 7.30 -12.55
C LEU A 36 2.13 6.72 -13.26
N TRP A 37 1.76 7.27 -14.42
CA TRP A 37 0.68 6.68 -15.22
C TRP A 37 1.01 5.27 -15.69
N GLY A 38 2.24 5.06 -16.16
CA GLY A 38 2.71 3.72 -16.50
C GLY A 38 2.68 2.75 -15.30
N ASN A 39 2.94 3.22 -14.08
CA ASN A 39 2.85 2.40 -12.87
C ASN A 39 1.39 2.03 -12.58
N ILE A 40 0.48 3.00 -12.68
CA ILE A 40 -0.96 2.79 -12.48
C ILE A 40 -1.51 1.77 -13.49
N ASP A 41 -1.17 1.91 -14.77
CA ASP A 41 -1.70 1.02 -15.81
C ASP A 41 -1.17 -0.40 -15.69
N HIS A 42 0.08 -0.56 -15.29
CA HIS A 42 0.65 -1.86 -14.99
C HIS A 42 0.02 -2.52 -13.77
N ALA A 43 -0.18 -1.77 -12.68
CA ALA A 43 -0.89 -2.28 -11.52
C ALA A 43 -2.32 -2.70 -11.88
N LYS A 44 -3.03 -1.92 -12.69
CA LYS A 44 -4.37 -2.30 -13.20
C LYS A 44 -4.33 -3.60 -14.00
N GLN A 45 -3.39 -3.73 -14.92
CA GLN A 45 -3.23 -4.94 -15.74
C GLN A 45 -2.98 -6.15 -14.86
N PHE A 46 -2.01 -6.06 -13.95
CA PHE A 46 -1.68 -7.13 -13.00
C PHE A 46 -2.88 -7.53 -12.13
N LEU A 47 -3.59 -6.56 -11.55
CA LEU A 47 -4.77 -6.83 -10.73
C LEU A 47 -5.84 -7.56 -11.54
N SER A 48 -6.11 -7.10 -12.76
CA SER A 48 -7.13 -7.71 -13.62
C SER A 48 -6.80 -9.15 -14.05
N SER A 49 -5.52 -9.48 -14.23
CA SER A 49 -5.08 -10.82 -14.63
C SER A 49 -4.93 -11.78 -13.46
N THR A 50 -4.57 -11.27 -12.29
CA THR A 50 -3.99 -12.08 -11.21
C THR A 50 -4.82 -12.08 -9.93
N ILE A 51 -5.54 -10.98 -9.63
CA ILE A 51 -6.35 -10.82 -8.42
C ILE A 51 -7.70 -10.16 -8.79
N PRO A 52 -8.55 -10.84 -9.58
CA PRO A 52 -9.78 -10.25 -10.13
C PRO A 52 -10.80 -9.79 -9.06
N GLU A 53 -10.67 -10.26 -7.82
CA GLU A 53 -11.47 -9.86 -6.67
C GLU A 53 -11.13 -8.46 -6.14
N ILE A 54 -9.94 -7.93 -6.47
CA ILE A 54 -9.53 -6.57 -6.12
C ILE A 54 -9.60 -5.70 -7.37
N LYS A 55 -10.49 -4.71 -7.35
CA LYS A 55 -10.71 -3.82 -8.49
C LYS A 55 -10.10 -2.45 -8.26
N PRO A 56 -9.19 -1.98 -9.12
CA PRO A 56 -8.71 -0.61 -9.04
C PRO A 56 -9.85 0.37 -9.37
N VAL A 57 -10.09 1.35 -8.50
CA VAL A 57 -11.07 2.42 -8.73
C VAL A 57 -10.48 3.40 -9.76
N PRO A 58 -11.22 3.74 -10.84
CA PRO A 58 -10.76 4.74 -11.79
C PRO A 58 -10.46 6.08 -11.11
N SER A 59 -9.26 6.60 -11.35
CA SER A 59 -8.85 7.93 -10.88
C SER A 59 -8.21 8.71 -12.02
N GLN A 60 -8.52 10.00 -12.08
CA GLN A 60 -7.94 10.96 -13.04
C GLN A 60 -6.72 11.70 -12.46
N ALA A 61 -6.45 11.55 -11.17
CA ALA A 61 -5.41 12.29 -10.47
C ALA A 61 -4.78 11.50 -9.33
N THR A 62 -3.68 12.05 -8.81
CA THR A 62 -2.83 11.51 -7.73
C THR A 62 -2.06 10.24 -8.12
N TYR A 63 -1.07 9.91 -7.31
CA TYR A 63 -0.32 8.64 -7.36
C TYR A 63 -0.83 7.62 -6.33
N LEU A 64 -2.05 7.83 -5.80
CA LEU A 64 -2.65 7.00 -4.77
C LEU A 64 -3.82 6.22 -5.38
N MET A 65 -3.62 4.92 -5.58
CA MET A 65 -4.65 4.03 -6.11
C MET A 65 -5.58 3.57 -4.99
N TRP A 66 -6.88 3.71 -5.23
CA TRP A 66 -7.90 3.07 -4.42
C TRP A 66 -8.22 1.69 -4.99
N LEU A 67 -8.21 0.68 -4.13
CA LEU A 67 -8.42 -0.71 -4.45
C LEU A 67 -9.72 -1.16 -3.77
N ASP A 68 -10.76 -1.42 -4.56
CA ASP A 68 -12.02 -1.99 -4.10
C ASP A 68 -11.84 -3.48 -3.81
N CYS A 69 -11.94 -3.83 -2.53
CA CYS A 69 -11.82 -5.20 -2.01
C CYS A 69 -13.20 -5.76 -1.59
N SER A 70 -14.30 -5.11 -1.98
CA SER A 70 -15.66 -5.52 -1.56
C SER A 70 -15.99 -6.95 -1.96
N ALA A 71 -15.62 -7.38 -3.17
CA ALA A 71 -15.85 -8.75 -3.64
C ALA A 71 -15.08 -9.78 -2.82
N LEU A 72 -13.82 -9.50 -2.51
CA LEU A 72 -12.98 -10.32 -1.64
C LEU A 72 -13.59 -10.44 -0.22
N LEU A 73 -13.96 -9.30 0.37
CA LEU A 73 -14.42 -9.23 1.76
C LEU A 73 -15.86 -9.70 1.96
N ALA A 74 -16.70 -9.70 0.92
CA ALA A 74 -18.07 -10.21 0.99
C ALA A 74 -18.13 -11.68 1.47
N SER A 75 -17.11 -12.47 1.15
CA SER A 75 -16.98 -13.88 1.56
C SER A 75 -16.46 -14.06 3.00
N SER A 76 -15.95 -13.00 3.63
CA SER A 76 -15.03 -13.09 4.77
C SER A 76 -15.68 -12.88 6.15
N LYS A 77 -16.94 -13.29 6.35
CA LYS A 77 -17.65 -13.26 7.66
C LYS A 77 -17.55 -11.92 8.42
N GLY A 78 -17.70 -10.79 7.71
CA GLY A 78 -17.70 -9.46 8.33
C GLY A 78 -16.32 -8.82 8.53
N LYS A 79 -15.25 -9.41 7.98
CA LYS A 79 -13.94 -8.74 7.89
C LYS A 79 -14.01 -7.46 7.05
N THR A 80 -13.11 -6.55 7.36
CA THR A 80 -12.99 -5.22 6.76
C THR A 80 -11.64 -5.04 6.06
N SER A 81 -11.48 -3.94 5.34
CA SER A 81 -10.18 -3.54 4.76
C SER A 81 -9.08 -3.36 5.81
N ARG A 82 -9.43 -3.07 7.07
CA ARG A 82 -8.46 -3.01 8.17
C ARG A 82 -7.91 -4.39 8.50
N ASP A 83 -8.77 -5.39 8.57
CA ASP A 83 -8.36 -6.77 8.85
C ASP A 83 -7.46 -7.29 7.73
N LEU A 84 -7.79 -6.97 6.48
CA LEU A 84 -6.96 -7.30 5.33
C LEU A 84 -5.61 -6.58 5.37
N ALA A 85 -5.58 -5.27 5.65
CA ALA A 85 -4.33 -4.51 5.73
C ALA A 85 -3.39 -5.08 6.81
N ASN A 86 -3.92 -5.34 8.02
CA ASN A 86 -3.13 -5.93 9.11
C ASN A 86 -2.63 -7.34 8.73
N TYR A 87 -3.47 -8.13 8.07
CA TYR A 87 -3.07 -9.45 7.61
C TYR A 87 -1.93 -9.40 6.58
N LEU A 88 -2.01 -8.50 5.59
CA LEU A 88 -0.98 -8.34 4.57
C LEU A 88 0.36 -7.91 5.17
N GLU A 89 0.32 -7.03 6.16
CA GLU A 89 1.50 -6.61 6.93
C GLU A 89 2.12 -7.81 7.69
N GLU A 90 1.30 -8.58 8.42
CA GLU A 90 1.77 -9.75 9.17
C GLU A 90 2.24 -10.93 8.28
N ASP A 91 1.64 -11.11 7.10
CA ASP A 91 1.95 -12.26 6.23
C ASP A 91 3.07 -11.98 5.21
N THR A 92 3.10 -10.78 4.65
CA THR A 92 4.01 -10.44 3.53
C THR A 92 4.84 -9.19 3.77
N GLY A 93 4.63 -8.50 4.89
CA GLY A 93 5.24 -7.20 5.17
C GLY A 93 4.71 -6.08 4.28
N LEU A 94 3.66 -6.31 3.48
CA LEU A 94 3.08 -5.29 2.61
C LEU A 94 2.17 -4.36 3.42
N ILE A 95 2.56 -3.10 3.53
CA ILE A 95 1.80 -2.08 4.25
C ILE A 95 0.91 -1.31 3.27
N LEU A 96 -0.40 -1.45 3.42
CA LEU A 96 -1.41 -0.69 2.68
C LEU A 96 -2.29 0.10 3.64
N LEU A 97 -2.77 1.26 3.19
CA LEU A 97 -3.65 2.09 4.02
C LEU A 97 -5.09 1.59 3.92
N SER A 98 -5.66 1.17 5.05
CA SER A 98 -7.09 0.87 5.13
C SER A 98 -7.95 2.11 4.88
N GLY A 99 -8.95 1.97 4.02
CA GLY A 99 -9.92 2.98 3.66
C GLY A 99 -10.78 3.47 4.83
N ASP A 100 -10.88 2.68 5.91
CA ASP A 100 -11.49 3.05 7.19
C ASP A 100 -11.04 4.41 7.71
N LYS A 101 -9.76 4.76 7.48
CA LYS A 101 -9.19 6.03 7.95
C LYS A 101 -9.81 7.25 7.27
N PHE A 102 -10.45 7.07 6.12
CA PHE A 102 -11.07 8.15 5.32
C PHE A 102 -12.57 8.32 5.59
N ARG A 103 -13.10 7.59 6.59
CA ARG A 103 -14.52 7.62 7.01
C ARG A 103 -15.46 7.13 5.89
N GLY A 104 -16.77 7.24 6.11
CA GLY A 104 -17.80 6.87 5.13
C GLY A 104 -17.77 5.38 4.77
N ASN A 105 -17.81 5.09 3.47
CA ASN A 105 -17.84 3.74 2.89
C ASN A 105 -16.44 3.14 2.66
N GLY A 106 -15.39 3.71 3.24
CA GLY A 106 -14.01 3.26 3.05
C GLY A 106 -13.67 1.86 3.57
N ARG A 107 -14.57 1.19 4.29
CA ARG A 107 -14.33 -0.11 4.95
C ARG A 107 -14.05 -1.28 4.01
N MET A 108 -14.27 -1.07 2.72
CA MET A 108 -14.07 -2.07 1.67
C MET A 108 -12.88 -1.75 0.78
N PHE A 109 -12.10 -0.72 1.10
CA PHE A 109 -11.07 -0.23 0.21
C PHE A 109 -9.70 -0.21 0.86
N LEU A 110 -8.67 -0.47 0.07
CA LEU A 110 -7.28 -0.23 0.41
C LEU A 110 -6.73 0.91 -0.46
N ARG A 111 -5.77 1.65 0.08
CA ARG A 111 -5.04 2.68 -0.66
C ARG A 111 -3.59 2.27 -0.83
N MET A 112 -3.17 2.16 -2.09
CA MET A 112 -1.80 1.82 -2.50
C MET A 112 -1.10 3.07 -3.05
N ASN A 113 0.14 3.29 -2.63
CA ASN A 113 1.00 4.30 -3.22
C ASN A 113 1.79 3.67 -4.37
N VAL A 114 1.69 4.24 -5.57
CA VAL A 114 2.44 3.78 -6.75
C VAL A 114 3.54 4.75 -7.19
N ALA A 115 3.85 5.77 -6.37
CA ALA A 115 5.02 6.62 -6.53
C ALA A 115 6.28 5.95 -5.98
N CYS A 116 6.66 4.84 -6.60
CA CYS A 116 7.86 4.05 -6.30
C CYS A 116 8.49 3.53 -7.61
N PRO A 117 9.76 3.07 -7.59
CA PRO A 117 10.35 2.35 -8.70
C PRO A 117 9.51 1.15 -9.13
N ARG A 118 9.49 0.85 -10.44
CA ARG A 118 8.73 -0.26 -11.01
C ARG A 118 9.00 -1.60 -10.31
N SER A 119 10.25 -1.88 -9.98
CA SER A 119 10.66 -3.10 -9.29
C SER A 119 10.05 -3.23 -7.90
N GLU A 120 9.90 -2.13 -7.17
CA GLU A 120 9.24 -2.13 -5.86
C GLU A 120 7.72 -2.30 -6.01
N LEU A 121 7.12 -1.72 -7.06
CA LEU A 121 5.73 -1.95 -7.39
C LEU A 121 5.47 -3.43 -7.72
N ASP A 122 6.35 -4.06 -8.49
CA ASP A 122 6.25 -5.49 -8.85
C ASP A 122 6.33 -6.39 -7.61
N ASP A 123 7.28 -6.11 -6.70
CA ASP A 123 7.37 -6.81 -5.41
C ASP A 123 6.10 -6.61 -4.57
N ALA A 124 5.59 -5.38 -4.47
CA ALA A 124 4.37 -5.07 -3.74
C ALA A 124 3.14 -5.79 -4.33
N LEU A 125 3.02 -5.87 -5.65
CA LEU A 125 1.95 -6.60 -6.34
C LEU A 125 2.05 -8.11 -6.12
N GLY A 126 3.26 -8.67 -6.15
CA GLY A 126 3.50 -10.09 -5.85
C GLY A 126 3.15 -10.44 -4.40
N ARG A 127 3.53 -9.59 -3.45
CA ARG A 127 3.14 -9.73 -2.03
C ARG A 127 1.63 -9.62 -1.85
N LEU A 128 0.98 -8.67 -2.54
CA LEU A 128 -0.47 -8.54 -2.50
C LEU A 128 -1.16 -9.81 -3.00
N GLN A 129 -0.71 -10.38 -4.13
CA GLN A 129 -1.24 -11.64 -4.66
C GLN A 129 -1.14 -12.77 -3.65
N LYS A 130 0.06 -13.00 -3.11
CA LYS A 130 0.28 -14.07 -2.13
C LYS A 130 -0.60 -13.86 -0.89
N GLY A 131 -0.59 -12.65 -0.34
CA GLY A 131 -1.33 -12.34 0.88
C GLY A 131 -2.85 -12.46 0.71
N VAL A 132 -3.40 -12.09 -0.46
CA VAL A 132 -4.82 -12.28 -0.76
C VAL A 132 -5.18 -13.77 -0.86
N SER A 133 -4.37 -14.56 -1.57
CA SER A 133 -4.56 -16.01 -1.69
C SER A 133 -4.55 -16.70 -0.32
N ASP A 134 -3.58 -16.38 0.52
CA ASP A 134 -3.45 -16.95 1.86
C ASP A 134 -4.60 -16.52 2.78
N PHE A 135 -5.03 -15.25 2.67
CA PHE A 135 -6.16 -14.70 3.41
C PHE A 135 -7.49 -15.39 3.08
N GLN A 136 -7.75 -15.64 1.78
CA GLN A 136 -8.95 -16.35 1.31
C GLN A 136 -8.96 -17.81 1.78
N SER A 137 -7.78 -18.45 1.78
CA SER A 137 -7.59 -19.83 2.24
C SER A 137 -7.70 -19.98 3.76
N GLY A 138 -7.76 -18.86 4.51
CA GLY A 138 -7.86 -18.86 5.96
C GLY A 138 -6.57 -19.23 6.68
N LEU A 139 -5.42 -19.19 5.99
CA LEU A 139 -4.13 -19.44 6.61
C LEU A 139 -3.81 -18.36 7.65
N ALA A 140 -3.29 -18.75 8.81
CA ALA A 140 -2.76 -17.79 9.79
C ALA A 140 -1.54 -17.05 9.19
N PRO A 141 -1.31 -15.74 9.43
CA PRO A 141 -0.20 -14.99 8.85
C PRO A 141 1.19 -15.60 9.06
N ALA A 142 2.11 -15.36 8.12
CA ALA A 142 3.49 -15.84 8.16
C ALA A 142 4.21 -15.60 9.48
N SER A 143 4.09 -14.40 10.05
CA SER A 143 4.69 -14.07 11.35
C SER A 143 4.29 -15.08 12.43
N LYS A 144 2.99 -15.38 12.55
CA LYS A 144 2.46 -16.32 13.55
C LYS A 144 2.88 -17.75 13.28
N ARG A 145 2.91 -18.16 12.00
CA ARG A 145 3.37 -19.51 11.60
C ARG A 145 4.84 -19.73 11.99
N GLN A 146 5.68 -18.72 11.84
CA GLN A 146 7.10 -18.79 12.20
C GLN A 146 7.32 -18.84 13.72
N GLU A 147 6.56 -18.07 14.50
CA GLU A 147 6.61 -18.10 15.97
C GLU A 147 6.21 -19.49 16.54
N GLU A 148 5.19 -20.12 15.96
CA GLU A 148 4.70 -21.43 16.38
C GLU A 148 5.71 -22.54 16.07
N GLN A 149 6.37 -22.46 14.90
CA GLN A 149 7.45 -23.38 14.52
C GLN A 149 8.69 -23.22 15.41
N ALA A 150 9.08 -21.97 15.72
CA ALA A 150 10.21 -21.68 16.61
C ALA A 150 9.95 -22.17 18.05
N SER A 151 8.71 -22.04 18.53
CA SER A 151 8.29 -22.53 19.85
C SER A 151 8.29 -24.06 19.92
N THR A 152 7.85 -24.73 18.84
CA THR A 152 7.80 -26.19 18.76
C THR A 152 9.21 -26.81 18.68
N GLN A 153 10.14 -26.19 17.94
CA GLN A 153 11.55 -26.64 17.88
C GLN A 153 12.29 -26.48 19.21
N LYS A 154 11.94 -25.48 20.03
CA LYS A 154 12.55 -25.27 21.34
C LYS A 154 12.03 -26.23 22.42
N ALA A 155 10.87 -26.84 22.20
CA ALA A 155 10.25 -27.82 23.11
C ALA A 155 10.61 -29.28 22.79
N ALA A 156 11.32 -29.55 21.68
CA ALA A 156 11.80 -30.89 21.37
C ALA A 156 12.92 -31.29 22.36
N PRO A 157 12.82 -32.45 23.04
CA PRO A 157 13.84 -32.87 24.00
C PRO A 157 15.18 -33.08 23.28
N ALA A 158 16.25 -32.54 23.86
CA ALA A 158 17.62 -32.85 23.45
C ALA A 158 17.85 -34.35 23.69
N ASN A 159 18.12 -35.09 22.61
CA ASN A 159 18.49 -36.49 22.65
C ASN A 159 20.00 -36.63 22.88
#